data_AF-A0A920EX10-F1
#
_entry.id   AF-A0A920EX10-F1
#
_cell.length_a   1.000
_cell.length_b   1.000
_cell.length_c   1.000
_cell.angle_alpha   90.00
_cell.angle_beta   90.00
_cell.angle_gamma   90.00
#
_symmetry.space_group_name_H-M   'P 1'
#
loop_
_entity.id
_entity.type
_entity.pdbx_description
1 polymer ?
#
loop_
_entity_poly.entity_id
_entity_poly.type
_entity_poly.pdbx_seq_one_letter_code
_entity_poly.pdbx_strand_id
1 'polypeptide(L)' 'MLEEQWNAPLLGDLKQVMTDASICGLGQAAANPINCVQKYFPKEVV' A
#
# COMPACT_ATOMS: atom_id res chain seq x y z
N MET A 1 -4.61 16.12 9.77
CA MET A 1 -3.99 15.31 10.85
C MET A 1 -3.01 14.36 10.19
N LEU A 2 -1.80 14.24 10.72
CA LEU A 2 -0.85 13.18 10.33
C LEU A 2 -1.10 12.02 11.31
N GLU A 3 -1.56 10.88 10.80
CA GLU A 3 -1.59 9.64 11.58
C GLU A 3 -0.16 9.12 11.71
N GLU A 4 0.22 8.74 12.93
CA GLU A 4 1.54 8.16 13.20
C GLU A 4 1.63 6.69 12.75
N GLN A 5 0.49 6.01 12.61
CA GLN A 5 0.39 4.58 12.28
C GLN A 5 -0.35 4.36 10.97
N TRP A 6 0.07 3.36 10.20
CA TRP A 6 -0.59 3.05 8.94
C TRP A 6 -1.86 2.22 9.17
N ASN A 7 -2.97 2.67 8.59
CA ASN A 7 -4.21 1.91 8.58
C ASN A 7 -4.11 0.72 7.61
N ALA A 8 -3.68 -0.44 8.12
CA ALA A 8 -3.46 -1.64 7.31
C ALA A 8 -4.70 -2.12 6.52
N PRO A 9 -5.92 -2.17 7.09
CA PRO A 9 -7.13 -2.50 6.33
C PRO A 9 -7.37 -1.54 5.15
N LEU A 10 -7.32 -0.23 5.39
CA LEU A 10 -7.56 0.78 4.36
C LEU A 10 -6.51 0.73 3.24
N LEU A 11 -5.24 0.54 3.61
CA LEU A 11 -4.17 0.35 2.63
C LEU A 11 -4.32 -0.97 1.86
N GLY A 12 -4.93 -1.99 2.46
CA GLY A 12 -5.29 -3.23 1.76
C GLY A 12 -6.25 -2.96 0.60
N ASP A 13 -7.37 -2.30 0.90
CA ASP A 13 -8.38 -1.94 -0.10
C ASP A 13 -7.80 -1.04 -1.21
N LEU A 14 -7.00 -0.05 -0.82
CA LEU A 14 -6.34 0.85 -1.76
C LEU A 14 -5.40 0.10 -2.72
N LYS A 15 -4.52 -0.77 -2.18
CA LYS A 15 -3.60 -1.57 -3.01
C LYS A 15 -4.36 -2.44 -3.99
N GLN A 16 -5.46 -3.05 -3.57
CA GLN A 16 -6.29 -3.87 -4.44
C GLN A 16 -6.83 -3.05 -5.62
N VAL A 17 -7.43 -1.89 -5.37
CA VAL A 17 -7.92 -1.00 -6.43
C VAL A 17 -6.79 -0.53 -7.35
N MET A 18 -5.61 -0.21 -6.79
CA MET A 18 -4.45 0.18 -7.59
C MET A 18 -4.01 -0.94 -8.54
N THR A 19 -3.97 -2.19 -8.08
CA THR A 19 -3.61 -3.36 -8.90
C THR A 19 -4.68 -3.69 -9.95
N ASP A 20 -5.96 -3.66 -9.57
CA ASP A 20 -7.03 -4.19 -10.42
C ASP A 20 -7.60 -3.15 -11.41
N ALA A 21 -7.67 -1.88 -11.03
CA ALA A 21 -8.40 -0.85 -11.79
C ALA A 21 -7.49 0.12 -12.57
N SER A 22 -6.18 0.09 -12.36
CA SER A 22 -5.26 1.00 -13.06
C SER A 22 -5.14 0.66 -14.54
N ILE A 23 -5.32 1.67 -15.40
CA ILE A 23 -5.25 1.55 -16.87
C ILE A 23 -3.82 1.37 -17.41
N CYS A 24 -2.80 1.69 -16.62
CA CYS A 24 -1.39 1.55 -16.99
C CYS A 24 -0.61 0.73 -15.96
N GLY A 25 0.49 0.11 -16.40
CA GLY A 25 1.31 -0.76 -15.54
C GLY A 25 1.97 -0.03 -14.37
N LEU A 26 2.18 1.29 -14.46
CA LEU A 26 2.70 2.08 -13.35
C LEU A 26 1.72 2.07 -12.17
N GLY A 27 0.42 2.27 -12.42
CA GLY A 27 -0.60 2.27 -11.36
C GLY A 27 -0.72 0.89 -10.69
N GLN A 28 -0.63 -0.18 -11.49
CA GLN A 28 -0.66 -1.56 -10.98
C GLN A 28 0.56 -1.85 -10.08
N ALA A 29 1.74 -1.41 -10.50
CA ALA A 29 2.98 -1.60 -9.77
C ALA A 29 3.14 -0.68 -8.54
N ALA A 30 2.37 0.40 -8.44
CA ALA A 30 2.46 1.36 -7.34
C ALA A 30 2.07 0.77 -5.97
N ALA A 31 1.38 -0.38 -5.92
CA ALA A 31 1.14 -1.12 -4.69
C ALA A 31 2.41 -1.83 -4.15
N ASN A 32 3.42 -2.05 -4.99
CA ASN A 32 4.61 -2.84 -4.64
C ASN A 32 5.43 -2.22 -3.51
N PRO A 33 5.74 -0.91 -3.48
CA PRO A 33 6.44 -0.29 -2.36
C PRO A 33 5.71 -0.48 -1.02
N ILE A 34 4.39 -0.33 -0.99
CA ILE A 34 3.57 -0.51 0.23
C ILE A 34 3.70 -1.96 0.72
N ASN A 35 3.58 -2.93 -0.20
CA ASN A 35 3.77 -4.35 0.12
C ASN A 35 5.19 -4.65 0.64
N CYS A 36 6.21 -4.06 0.04
CA CYS A 36 7.60 -4.22 0.47
C CYS A 36 7.82 -3.67 1.89
N VAL A 37 7.31 -2.47 2.21
CA VAL A 37 7.46 -1.90 3.54
C VAL A 37 6.74 -2.75 4.58
N GLN A 38 5.48 -3.13 4.34
CA GLN A 38 4.73 -3.99 5.27
C GLN A 38 5.40 -5.36 5.47
N LYS A 39 6.02 -5.93 4.44
CA LYS A 39 6.68 -7.24 4.50
C LYS A 39 8.05 -7.20 5.17
N TYR A 40 8.88 -6.22 4.82
CA TYR A 40 10.30 -6.20 5.21
C TYR A 40 10.61 -5.23 6.35
N PHE A 41 9.76 -4.22 6.56
CA PHE A 41 9.91 -3.19 7.61
C PHE A 41 8.62 -3.03 8.44
N PRO A 42 8.01 -4.12 8.95
CA PRO A 42 6.72 -4.04 9.62
C PRO A 42 6.75 -3.07 10.80
N LYS A 43 7.87 -2.98 11.54
CA LYS A 43 8.04 -2.13 12.74
C LYS A 43 8.00 -0.62 12.46
N GLU A 44 8.25 -0.19 11.22
CA GLU A 44 8.29 1.23 10.84
C GLU A 44 6.90 1.80 10.53
N VAL A 45 5.89 0.93 10.43
CA VAL A 45 4.52 1.28 9.98
C VAL A 45 3.44 0.79 10.94
N VAL A 46 3.81 0.25 12.11
CA VAL A 46 2.86 -0.23 13.14
C VAL A 46 2.32 0.91 13.97
#